data_AF-A8RCY7-F1
#
_entry.id   AF-A8RCY7-F1
#
_cell.length_a   1.000
_cell.length_b   1.000
_cell.length_c   1.000
_cell.angle_alpha   90.00
_cell.angle_beta   90.00
_cell.angle_gamma   90.00
#
_symmetry.space_group_name_H-M   'P 1'
#
loop_
_entity.id
_entity.type
_entity.pdbx_description
1 polymer ?
#
loop_
_entity_poly.entity_id
_entity_poly.type
_entity_poly.pdbx_seq_one_letter_code
_entity_poly.pdbx_strand_id
1 'polypeptide(L)'
;MCHIKTVWRLNMIKNKIKIMLQFKNKLQLDLMDIWEMSSKQSLNNKVSQERITLQDMIKLCDYLGYEIEIKDKTTNKPLLSFDLSDLQKDDKKST
;
A
#
# COMPACT_ATOMS: atom_id res chain seq x y z
N MET A 1 -30.22 -15.09 13.66
CA MET A 1 -30.14 -14.21 12.47
C MET A 1 -29.10 -13.13 12.73
N CYS A 2 -27.90 -13.25 12.17
CA CYS A 2 -26.98 -12.12 12.05
C CYS A 2 -26.65 -11.97 10.57
N HIS A 3 -27.48 -11.18 9.89
CA HIS A 3 -27.23 -10.77 8.52
C HIS A 3 -26.09 -9.76 8.53
N ILE A 4 -24.84 -10.25 8.49
CA ILE A 4 -23.70 -9.40 8.13
C ILE A 4 -23.77 -9.19 6.61
N LYS A 5 -24.73 -8.36 6.19
CA LYS A 5 -24.76 -7.76 4.85
C LYS A 5 -23.72 -6.65 4.84
N THR A 6 -22.48 -7.01 4.59
CA THR A 6 -21.43 -6.05 4.25
C THR A 6 -20.68 -6.51 3.02
N VAL A 7 -21.46 -6.71 1.94
CA VAL A 7 -20.96 -6.53 0.58
C VAL A 7 -20.70 -5.04 0.39
N TRP A 8 -19.61 -4.53 0.97
CA TRP A 8 -19.13 -3.20 0.67
C TRP A 8 -18.59 -3.24 -0.76
N ARG A 9 -19.09 -2.33 -1.62
CA ARG A 9 -18.43 -1.98 -2.88
C ARG A 9 -16.96 -1.66 -2.59
N LEU A 10 -16.07 -2.61 -2.84
CA LEU A 10 -14.62 -2.57 -2.60
C LEU A 10 -13.87 -1.75 -3.66
N ASN A 11 -14.35 -0.54 -3.97
CA ASN A 11 -13.85 0.22 -5.13
C ASN A 11 -12.90 1.39 -4.83
N MET A 12 -12.58 1.69 -3.56
CA MET A 12 -11.59 2.73 -3.24
C MET A 12 -10.32 2.14 -2.64
N ILE A 13 -9.16 2.57 -3.15
CA ILE A 13 -7.83 2.15 -2.68
C ILE A 13 -7.68 2.40 -1.17
N LYS A 14 -8.23 3.52 -0.69
CA LYS A 14 -8.34 3.88 0.74
C LYS A 14 -8.88 2.75 1.61
N ASN A 15 -9.97 2.10 1.19
CA ASN A 15 -10.62 1.07 1.99
C ASN A 15 -9.77 -0.21 2.04
N LYS A 16 -9.11 -0.55 0.94
CA LYS A 16 -8.18 -1.70 0.90
C LYS A 16 -7.02 -1.50 1.88
N ILE A 17 -6.40 -0.32 1.87
CA ILE A 17 -5.33 0.02 2.81
C ILE A 17 -5.82 -0.03 4.26
N LYS A 18 -7.01 0.50 4.53
CA LYS A 18 -7.61 0.43 5.87
C LYS A 18 -7.83 -1.00 6.34
N ILE A 19 -8.32 -1.88 5.46
CA ILE A 19 -8.52 -3.31 5.76
C ILE A 19 -7.16 -3.98 6.04
N MET A 20 -6.13 -3.70 5.22
CA MET A 20 -4.78 -4.26 5.42
C MET A 20 -4.19 -3.86 6.77
N LEU A 21 -4.32 -2.59 7.15
CA LEU A 21 -3.86 -2.09 8.45
C LEU A 21 -4.63 -2.76 9.60
N GLN A 22 -5.96 -2.84 9.49
CA GLN A 22 -6.80 -3.48 10.51
C GLN A 22 -6.46 -4.97 10.69
N PHE A 23 -6.15 -5.67 9.60
CA PHE A 23 -5.78 -7.09 9.66
C PHE A 23 -4.50 -7.34 10.47
N LYS A 24 -3.59 -6.37 10.48
CA LYS A 24 -2.34 -6.41 11.26
C LYS A 24 -2.43 -5.63 12.58
N ASN A 25 -3.64 -5.22 12.99
CA ASN A 25 -3.91 -4.41 14.17
C ASN A 25 -3.08 -3.11 14.24
N LYS A 26 -2.89 -2.48 13.07
CA LYS A 26 -2.15 -1.23 12.89
C LYS A 26 -3.08 -0.05 12.74
N LEU A 27 -2.62 1.12 13.16
CA LEU A 27 -3.39 2.37 13.07
C LEU A 27 -3.09 3.07 11.74
N GLN A 28 -4.08 3.82 11.24
CA GLN A 28 -3.87 4.68 10.07
C GLN A 28 -2.77 5.73 10.33
N LEU A 29 -2.56 6.12 11.58
CA LEU A 29 -1.50 7.06 11.96
C LEU A 29 -0.10 6.50 11.74
N ASP A 30 0.07 5.17 11.78
CA ASP A 30 1.37 4.53 11.53
C ASP A 30 1.87 4.79 10.09
N LEU A 31 0.94 5.08 9.16
CA LEU A 31 1.29 5.50 7.80
C LEU A 31 2.05 6.83 7.77
N MET A 32 1.91 7.68 8.79
CA MET A 32 2.65 8.94 8.86
C MET A 32 4.15 8.68 8.99
N ASP A 33 4.55 7.72 9.82
CA ASP A 33 5.94 7.36 10.00
C ASP A 33 6.50 6.68 8.75
N ILE A 34 5.74 5.78 8.13
CA ILE A 34 6.15 5.02 6.94
C ILE A 34 6.33 5.93 5.72
N TRP A 35 5.39 6.86 5.52
CA TRP A 35 5.41 7.79 4.39
C TRP A 35 6.09 9.13 4.71
N GLU A 36 6.73 9.23 5.88
CA GLU A 36 7.49 10.40 6.32
C GLU A 36 6.64 11.70 6.27
N MET A 37 5.36 11.59 6.63
CA MET A 37 4.40 12.69 6.56
C MET A 37 4.34 13.45 7.88
N SER A 38 4.51 14.77 7.81
CA SER A 38 4.53 15.64 8.98
C SER A 38 3.16 15.94 9.59
N SER A 39 2.05 15.57 8.93
CA SER A 39 0.70 15.92 9.39
C SER A 39 -0.38 14.91 9.00
N LYS A 40 -1.33 14.67 9.92
CA LYS A 40 -2.55 13.87 9.73
C LYS A 40 -3.41 14.36 8.58
N GLN A 41 -3.46 15.68 8.36
CA GLN A 41 -4.23 16.27 7.26
C GLN A 41 -3.63 15.90 5.90
N SER A 42 -2.29 15.94 5.79
CA SER A 42 -1.59 15.55 4.57
C SER A 42 -1.83 14.08 4.24
N LEU A 43 -1.76 13.21 5.25
CA LEU A 43 -2.10 11.79 5.11
C LEU A 43 -3.55 11.60 4.63
N ASN A 44 -4.51 12.22 5.30
CA ASN A 44 -5.92 12.06 4.95
C ASN A 44 -6.22 12.58 3.55
N ASN A 45 -5.59 13.67 3.12
CA ASN A 45 -5.70 14.21 1.77
C ASN A 45 -5.10 13.25 0.75
N LYS A 46 -3.89 12.73 0.98
CA LYS A 46 -3.22 11.78 0.08
C LYS A 46 -4.03 10.50 -0.12
N VAL A 47 -4.54 9.94 0.98
CA VAL A 47 -5.38 8.73 0.96
C VAL A 47 -6.76 9.00 0.35
N SER A 48 -7.38 10.15 0.62
CA SER A 48 -8.71 10.47 0.11
C SER A 48 -8.69 10.92 -1.36
N GLN A 49 -7.58 11.48 -1.84
CA GLN A 49 -7.37 11.84 -3.25
C GLN A 49 -6.76 10.69 -4.07
N GLU A 50 -6.58 9.50 -3.48
CA GLU A 50 -6.00 8.32 -4.14
C GLU A 50 -4.62 8.58 -4.80
N ARG A 51 -3.87 9.55 -4.27
CA ARG A 51 -2.51 9.92 -4.74
C ARG A 51 -1.45 9.03 -4.10
N ILE A 52 -1.66 7.71 -4.19
CA ILE A 52 -0.77 6.71 -3.59
C ILE A 52 0.14 6.19 -4.70
N THR A 53 1.45 6.40 -4.53
CA THR A 53 2.45 5.96 -5.49
C THR A 53 2.83 4.50 -5.27
N LEU A 54 3.50 3.88 -6.25
CA LEU A 54 4.02 2.52 -6.09
C LEU A 54 5.01 2.44 -4.92
N GLN A 55 5.85 3.45 -4.73
CA GLN A 55 6.77 3.53 -3.60
C GLN A 55 6.04 3.54 -2.25
N ASP A 56 4.92 4.26 -2.14
CA ASP A 56 4.09 4.27 -0.93
C ASP A 56 3.53 2.87 -0.64
N MET A 57 3.14 2.13 -1.69
CA MET A 57 2.66 0.76 -1.56
C MET A 57 3.77 -0.20 -1.15
N ILE A 58 4.98 -0.09 -1.73
CA ILE A 58 6.13 -0.92 -1.36
C ILE A 58 6.47 -0.71 0.12
N LYS A 59 6.59 0.55 0.56
CA LYS A 59 6.84 0.89 1.98
C LYS A 59 5.73 0.37 2.90
N LEU A 60 4.47 0.44 2.48
CA LEU A 60 3.33 -0.09 3.24
C LEU A 60 3.40 -1.63 3.34
N CYS A 61 3.70 -2.29 2.24
CA CYS A 61 3.83 -3.74 2.18
C CYS A 61 4.96 -4.22 3.08
N ASP A 62 6.15 -3.61 2.98
CA ASP A 62 7.30 -3.89 3.85
C ASP A 62 6.93 -3.74 5.35
N TYR A 63 6.31 -2.62 5.74
CA TYR A 63 5.86 -2.40 7.11
C TYR A 63 4.89 -3.48 7.62
N LEU A 64 4.04 -4.02 6.75
CA LEU A 64 3.06 -5.05 7.10
C LEU A 64 3.60 -6.48 6.96
N GLY A 65 4.83 -6.64 6.44
CA GLY A 65 5.42 -7.93 6.10
C GLY A 65 4.73 -8.60 4.92
N TYR A 66 4.41 -7.83 3.89
CA TYR A 66 3.83 -8.27 2.61
C TYR A 66 4.76 -7.89 1.46
N GLU A 67 4.58 -8.56 0.32
CA GLU A 67 5.34 -8.33 -0.90
C GLU A 67 4.39 -7.98 -2.05
N ILE A 68 4.85 -7.16 -2.99
CA ILE A 68 4.07 -6.82 -4.19
C ILE A 68 4.54 -7.71 -5.33
N GLU A 69 3.65 -8.61 -5.76
CA GLU A 69 3.90 -9.49 -6.90
C GLU A 69 3.04 -9.07 -8.11
N ILE A 70 3.65 -8.91 -9.28
CA ILE A 70 2.94 -8.88 -10.56
C ILE A 70 2.75 -10.32 -11.02
N LYS A 71 1.50 -10.76 -11.10
CA LYS A 71 1.13 -12.09 -11.58
C LYS A 71 0.50 -12.00 -12.96
N ASP A 72 0.90 -12.90 -13.85
CA ASP A 72 0.22 -13.06 -15.13
C ASP A 72 -1.13 -13.76 -14.88
N LYS A 73 -2.23 -13.13 -15.31
CA LYS A 73 -3.59 -13.63 -15.10
C LYS A 73 -3.89 -14.93 -15.85
N THR A 74 -3.10 -15.27 -16.87
CA THR A 74 -3.31 -16.48 -17.67
C THR A 74 -2.59 -17.70 -17.09
N THR A 75 -1.42 -17.50 -16.49
CA THR A 75 -0.59 -18.59 -15.95
C THR A 75 -0.56 -18.64 -14.42
N ASN A 76 -1.03 -17.57 -13.76
CA ASN A 76 -1.04 -17.36 -12.32
C ASN A 76 0.35 -17.51 -11.65
N LYS A 77 1.41 -17.40 -12.46
CA LYS A 77 2.80 -17.43 -12.00
C LYS A 77 3.27 -15.99 -11.71
N PRO A 78 4.08 -15.77 -10.67
CA PRO A 78 4.68 -14.47 -10.42
C PRO A 78 5.68 -14.15 -11.54
N LEU A 79 5.50 -12.99 -12.17
CA LEU A 79 6.35 -12.48 -13.25
C LEU A 79 7.44 -11.55 -12.69
N LEU A 80 7.09 -10.76 -11.67
CA LEU A 80 8.00 -9.83 -11.02
C LEU A 80 7.62 -9.66 -9.55
N SER A 81 8.62 -9.63 -8.67
CA SER A 81 8.47 -9.30 -7.26
C SER A 81 9.16 -7.97 -6.98
N PHE A 82 8.53 -7.10 -6.20
CA PHE A 82 9.12 -5.83 -5.78
C PHE A 82 9.35 -5.82 -4.29
N ASP A 83 10.60 -5.52 -3.91
CA ASP A 83 11.05 -5.33 -2.54
C ASP A 83 11.53 -3.89 -2.30
N LEU A 84 11.74 -3.51 -1.03
CA LEU A 84 12.33 -2.22 -0.68
C LEU A 84 13.71 -2.02 -1.34
N SER A 85 14.41 -3.11 -1.63
CA SER A 85 15.69 -3.15 -2.33
C SER A 85 15.63 -2.60 -3.77
N ASP A 86 14.48 -2.68 -4.44
CA ASP A 86 14.26 -2.18 -5.81
C ASP A 86 14.05 -0.66 -5.89
N LEU A 87 13.83 -0.01 -4.74
CA LEU A 87 13.73 1.46 -4.64
C LEU A 87 15.10 2.14 -4.58
N GLN A 88 16.20 1.40 -4.66
CA GLN A 88 17.52 1.98 -4.82
C GLN A 88 17.56 2.78 -6.11
N LYS A 89 17.55 4.10 -5.97
CA LYS A 89 17.81 5.03 -7.07
C LYS A 89 19.08 4.55 -7.76
N ASP A 90 18.99 4.26 -9.05
CA ASP A 90 20.17 4.26 -9.91
C ASP A 90 20.80 5.65 -9.77
N ASP A 91 21.78 5.79 -8.87
CA ASP A 91 22.85 6.77 -8.98
C ASP A 91 23.71 6.40 -10.20
N LYS A 92 23.11 6.38 -11.40
CA LYS A 92 23.88 6.48 -12.64
C LYS A 92 24.07 7.96 -12.96
N LYS A 93 25.03 8.51 -12.20
CA LYS A 93 26.16 9.29 -12.68
C LYS A 93 25.95 9.97 -14.04
N SER A 94 25.77 11.29 -13.96
CA SER A 94 26.18 12.28 -14.95
C SER A 94 27.30 11.80 -15.87
N THR A 95 27.07 11.85 -17.18
CA THR A 95 28.00 12.37 -18.19
C THR A 95 27.17 12.87 -19.35
#